data_AF-A0A843YSY9-F1
#
_entry.id   AF-A0A843YSY9-F1
#
_cell.length_a   1.000
_cell.length_b   1.000
_cell.length_c   1.000
_cell.angle_alpha   90.00
_cell.angle_beta   90.00
_cell.angle_gamma   90.00
#
_symmetry.space_group_name_H-M   'P 1'
#
loop_
_entity.id
_entity.type
_entity.pdbx_description
1 polymer ?
#
loop_
_entity_poly.entity_id
_entity_poly.type
_entity_poly.pdbx_seq_one_letter_code
_entity_poly.pdbx_strand_id
1 'polypeptide(L)'
;MQLVQAPDWQQLLNQLATAAAIHNPRGLPISFVPQTALPETMAYEAFISDTGLVPTRENLHDFFNALIWLSFPATKARLNALQAAELAKAGTLSGSGKPRGATRDAVTIFDENAALLVVREGATAQPLVAALRGHQWQSAFVQQRALFGNEAEVWLFGHALIEKLVRPYKAITAHTLVVSAPDDFFSWSDAVKRNWIDEHVATLLATEGCSIGQLTPLPVLGVPGWAENQDDEFYADTSVFRPKRAV
;
A
#
# COMPACT_ATOMS: atom_id res chain seq x y z
N MET A 1 0.39 18.58 10.94
CA MET A 1 -0.55 18.83 12.06
C MET A 1 -1.67 19.84 11.70
N GLN A 2 -2.04 20.00 10.42
CA GLN A 2 -3.09 20.96 10.00
C GLN A 2 -4.37 20.31 9.41
N LEU A 3 -4.32 19.03 8.99
CA LEU A 3 -5.45 18.35 8.36
C LEU A 3 -6.61 18.01 9.31
N VAL A 4 -6.32 17.65 10.56
CA VAL A 4 -7.35 17.18 11.53
C VAL A 4 -8.14 18.34 12.17
N GLN A 5 -7.70 19.58 11.97
CA GLN A 5 -8.31 20.80 12.55
C GLN A 5 -9.04 21.65 11.50
N ALA A 6 -9.04 21.22 10.23
CA ALA A 6 -9.74 21.93 9.17
C ALA A 6 -11.25 21.62 9.26
N PRO A 7 -12.14 22.63 9.27
CA PRO A 7 -13.60 22.43 9.31
C PRO A 7 -14.12 21.71 8.07
N ASP A 8 -13.36 21.73 6.97
CA ASP A 8 -13.59 20.95 5.76
C ASP A 8 -12.27 20.32 5.31
N TRP A 9 -11.96 19.13 5.82
CA TRP A 9 -10.74 18.40 5.49
C TRP A 9 -10.73 17.97 4.00
N GLN A 10 -11.89 17.79 3.38
CA GLN A 10 -11.99 17.45 1.95
C GLN A 10 -11.54 18.63 1.07
N GLN A 11 -11.91 19.86 1.44
CA GLN A 11 -11.40 21.06 0.77
C GLN A 11 -9.87 21.15 0.86
N LEU A 12 -9.30 20.88 2.03
CA LEU A 12 -7.84 20.89 2.21
C LEU A 12 -7.15 19.80 1.41
N LEU A 13 -7.70 18.58 1.36
CA LEU A 13 -7.18 17.52 0.49
C LEU A 13 -7.17 17.94 -0.98
N ASN A 14 -8.21 18.62 -1.45
CA ASN A 14 -8.29 19.14 -2.83
C ASN A 14 -7.25 20.23 -3.11
N GLN A 15 -7.01 21.12 -2.15
CA GLN A 15 -5.93 22.12 -2.25
C GLN A 15 -4.56 21.45 -2.35
N LEU A 16 -4.30 20.42 -1.54
CA LEU A 16 -3.06 19.65 -1.58
C LEU A 16 -2.90 18.89 -2.90
N ALA A 17 -3.94 18.22 -3.38
CA ALA A 17 -3.91 17.50 -4.66
C ALA A 17 -3.65 18.44 -5.83
N THR A 18 -4.27 19.63 -5.82
CA THR A 18 -4.05 20.68 -6.82
C THR A 18 -2.61 21.20 -6.77
N ALA A 19 -2.11 21.53 -5.57
CA ALA A 19 -0.75 22.06 -5.39
C ALA A 19 0.33 21.05 -5.82
N ALA A 20 0.08 19.76 -5.60
CA ALA A 20 0.96 18.67 -6.02
C ALA A 20 0.73 18.22 -7.49
N ALA A 21 -0.20 18.85 -8.21
CA ALA A 21 -0.54 18.50 -9.60
C ALA A 21 -0.81 17.00 -9.78
N ILE A 22 -1.62 16.42 -8.89
CA ILE A 22 -1.94 15.00 -8.92
C ILE A 22 -2.97 14.73 -10.01
N HIS A 23 -2.69 13.74 -10.85
CA HIS A 23 -3.57 13.34 -11.94
C HIS A 23 -3.86 11.84 -11.91
N ASN A 24 -5.01 11.47 -12.42
CA ASN A 24 -5.35 10.09 -12.71
C ASN A 24 -4.61 9.60 -13.98
N PRO A 25 -4.76 8.32 -14.37
CA PRO A 25 -4.07 7.75 -15.55
C PRO A 25 -4.36 8.41 -16.88
N ARG A 26 -5.48 9.11 -17.00
CA ARG A 26 -5.91 9.82 -18.21
C ARG A 26 -5.49 11.30 -18.21
N GLY A 27 -4.68 11.71 -17.22
CA GLY A 27 -4.25 13.10 -17.08
C GLY A 27 -5.33 14.03 -16.56
N LEU A 28 -6.40 13.52 -15.94
CA LEU A 28 -7.43 14.32 -15.29
C LEU A 28 -7.00 14.65 -13.86
N PRO A 29 -7.14 15.91 -13.39
CA PRO A 29 -6.74 16.29 -12.05
C PRO A 29 -7.56 15.55 -11.00
N ILE A 30 -6.88 15.08 -9.94
CA ILE A 30 -7.55 14.41 -8.83
C ILE A 30 -8.30 15.42 -7.96
N SER A 31 -9.56 15.12 -7.68
CA SER A 31 -10.39 15.86 -6.72
C SER A 31 -11.25 14.91 -5.91
N PHE A 32 -11.23 15.05 -4.59
CA PHE A 32 -12.05 14.33 -3.64
C PHE A 32 -13.45 14.95 -3.60
N VAL A 33 -14.46 14.13 -3.88
CA VAL A 33 -15.88 14.53 -3.98
C VAL A 33 -16.75 13.72 -3.03
N PRO A 34 -17.93 14.20 -2.60
CA PRO A 34 -18.84 13.39 -1.80
C PRO A 34 -19.25 12.09 -2.52
N GLN A 35 -19.54 11.05 -1.76
CA GLN A 35 -19.98 9.74 -2.30
C GLN A 35 -21.19 9.82 -3.24
N THR A 36 -22.06 10.82 -3.05
CA THR A 36 -23.24 11.06 -3.89
C THR A 36 -22.91 11.47 -5.34
N ALA A 37 -21.66 11.83 -5.63
CA ALA A 37 -21.22 12.11 -6.99
C ALA A 37 -21.02 10.83 -7.84
N LEU A 38 -20.84 9.67 -7.20
CA LEU A 38 -20.69 8.38 -7.87
C LEU A 38 -22.06 7.85 -8.31
N PRO A 39 -22.32 7.65 -9.62
CA PRO A 39 -23.55 7.01 -10.08
C PRO A 39 -23.63 5.54 -9.62
N GLU A 40 -24.81 5.09 -9.20
CA GLU A 40 -25.02 3.70 -8.73
C GLU A 40 -24.68 2.63 -9.79
N THR A 41 -24.77 2.99 -11.07
CA THR A 41 -24.49 2.10 -12.20
C THR A 41 -23.01 2.01 -12.56
N MET A 42 -22.16 2.83 -11.92
CA MET A 42 -20.74 2.93 -12.24
C MET A 42 -19.87 2.33 -11.15
N ALA A 43 -18.86 1.55 -11.53
CA ALA A 43 -17.87 1.06 -10.60
C ALA A 43 -16.96 2.22 -10.13
N TYR A 44 -16.63 2.23 -8.83
CA TYR A 44 -15.79 3.24 -8.19
C TYR A 44 -14.49 3.54 -8.96
N GLU A 45 -13.71 2.51 -9.31
CA GLU A 45 -12.44 2.69 -10.04
C GLU A 45 -12.62 3.20 -11.47
N ALA A 46 -13.71 2.81 -12.14
CA ALA A 46 -14.03 3.32 -13.47
C ALA A 46 -14.39 4.80 -13.41
N PHE A 47 -15.15 5.21 -12.40
CA PHE A 47 -15.50 6.61 -12.18
C PHE A 47 -14.26 7.49 -11.94
N ILE A 48 -13.33 7.03 -11.10
CA ILE A 48 -12.06 7.75 -10.88
C ILE A 48 -11.26 7.86 -12.18
N SER A 49 -11.13 6.74 -12.91
CA SER A 49 -10.41 6.73 -14.19
C SER A 49 -11.04 7.70 -15.20
N ASP A 50 -12.37 7.75 -15.30
CA ASP A 50 -13.06 8.54 -16.31
C ASP A 50 -13.21 10.02 -15.98
N THR A 51 -13.13 10.39 -14.70
CA THR A 51 -13.45 11.75 -14.25
C THR A 51 -12.33 12.45 -13.47
N GLY A 52 -11.39 11.71 -12.89
CA GLY A 52 -10.44 12.22 -11.91
C GLY A 52 -11.08 12.49 -10.53
N LEU A 53 -12.36 12.23 -10.37
CA LEU A 53 -13.08 12.46 -9.12
C LEU A 53 -13.02 11.21 -8.24
N VAL A 54 -12.59 11.37 -6.99
CA VAL A 54 -12.46 10.30 -6.00
C VAL A 54 -13.61 10.42 -4.99
N PRO A 55 -14.65 9.57 -5.06
CA PRO A 55 -15.71 9.54 -4.06
C PRO A 55 -15.12 9.27 -2.68
N THR A 56 -15.35 10.18 -1.74
CA THR A 56 -14.71 10.18 -0.43
C THR A 56 -15.79 10.42 0.63
N ARG A 57 -16.03 9.44 1.49
CA ARG A 57 -16.95 9.48 2.64
C ARG A 57 -16.24 10.01 3.87
N GLU A 58 -17.02 10.47 4.84
CA GLU A 58 -16.51 10.86 6.16
C GLU A 58 -16.21 9.65 7.05
N ASN A 59 -15.16 8.90 6.69
CA ASN A 59 -14.65 7.80 7.50
C ASN A 59 -13.11 7.70 7.39
N LEU A 60 -12.50 6.92 8.28
CA LEU A 60 -11.04 6.76 8.31
C LEU A 60 -10.50 6.07 7.04
N HIS A 61 -11.25 5.11 6.50
CA HIS A 61 -10.88 4.37 5.32
C HIS A 61 -10.63 5.28 4.10
N ASP A 62 -11.61 6.11 3.75
CA ASP A 62 -11.57 7.02 2.61
C ASP A 62 -10.61 8.18 2.89
N PHE A 63 -10.49 8.62 4.15
CA PHE A 63 -9.48 9.59 4.56
C PHE A 63 -8.06 9.06 4.30
N PHE A 64 -7.74 7.83 4.72
CA PHE A 64 -6.44 7.22 4.43
C PHE A 64 -6.25 6.97 2.94
N ASN A 65 -7.29 6.55 2.21
CA ASN A 65 -7.21 6.43 0.75
C ASN A 65 -6.82 7.76 0.09
N ALA A 66 -7.40 8.87 0.54
CA ALA A 66 -7.03 10.20 0.05
C ALA A 66 -5.58 10.58 0.40
N LEU A 67 -5.12 10.29 1.62
CA LEU A 67 -3.72 10.50 2.00
C LEU A 67 -2.75 9.65 1.16
N ILE A 68 -3.14 8.44 0.75
CA ILE A 68 -2.33 7.61 -0.14
C ILE A 68 -2.30 8.18 -1.56
N TRP A 69 -3.41 8.70 -2.08
CA TRP A 69 -3.39 9.48 -3.33
C TRP A 69 -2.43 10.67 -3.26
N LEU A 70 -2.39 11.39 -2.14
CA LEU A 70 -1.45 12.51 -1.93
C LEU A 70 0.00 12.04 -1.77
N SER A 71 0.23 10.88 -1.18
CA SER A 71 1.56 10.38 -0.80
C SER A 71 2.25 9.58 -1.90
N PHE A 72 1.46 8.86 -2.71
CA PHE A 72 1.92 7.95 -3.75
C PHE A 72 1.06 8.10 -5.02
N PRO A 73 0.99 9.31 -5.61
CA PRO A 73 0.10 9.60 -6.72
C PRO A 73 0.36 8.73 -7.97
N ALA A 74 1.62 8.46 -8.32
CA ALA A 74 1.96 7.68 -9.50
C ALA A 74 1.53 6.21 -9.34
N THR A 75 1.77 5.63 -8.15
CA THR A 75 1.37 4.26 -7.82
C THR A 75 -0.14 4.15 -7.81
N LYS A 76 -0.86 5.07 -7.17
CA LYS A 76 -2.34 5.06 -7.15
C LYS A 76 -2.95 5.20 -8.52
N ALA A 77 -2.42 6.10 -9.36
CA ALA A 77 -2.82 6.18 -10.75
C ALA A 77 -2.61 4.83 -11.46
N ARG A 78 -1.44 4.20 -11.29
CA ARG A 78 -1.18 2.90 -11.93
C ARG A 78 -2.15 1.80 -11.47
N LEU A 79 -2.46 1.71 -10.18
CA LEU A 79 -3.43 0.75 -9.65
C LEU A 79 -4.84 1.01 -10.24
N ASN A 80 -5.28 2.26 -10.27
CA ASN A 80 -6.55 2.65 -10.87
C ASN A 80 -6.61 2.28 -12.37
N ALA A 81 -5.53 2.49 -13.12
CA ALA A 81 -5.44 2.10 -14.53
C ALA A 81 -5.60 0.59 -14.73
N LEU A 82 -4.94 -0.21 -13.88
CA LEU A 82 -5.04 -1.68 -13.92
C LEU A 82 -6.46 -2.14 -13.60
N GLN A 83 -7.10 -1.58 -12.55
CA GLN A 83 -8.49 -1.90 -12.20
C GLN A 83 -9.49 -1.49 -13.29
N ALA A 84 -9.35 -0.30 -13.87
CA ALA A 84 -10.20 0.18 -14.96
C ALA A 84 -10.07 -0.71 -16.20
N ALA A 85 -8.85 -1.14 -16.56
CA ALA A 85 -8.62 -2.06 -17.66
C ALA A 85 -9.28 -3.43 -17.42
N GLU A 86 -9.20 -3.98 -16.21
CA GLU A 86 -9.87 -5.23 -15.86
C GLU A 86 -11.40 -5.11 -15.87
N LEU A 87 -11.95 -3.97 -15.44
CA LEU A 87 -13.39 -3.68 -15.52
C LEU A 87 -13.88 -3.59 -16.96
N ALA A 88 -13.10 -2.95 -17.85
CA ALA A 88 -13.43 -2.85 -19.27
C ALA A 88 -13.46 -4.24 -19.94
N LYS A 89 -12.54 -5.13 -19.59
CA LYS A 89 -12.51 -6.53 -20.09
C LYS A 89 -13.70 -7.35 -19.62
N ALA A 90 -14.17 -7.14 -18.38
CA ALA A 90 -15.25 -7.94 -17.79
C ALA A 90 -16.64 -7.63 -18.38
N GLY A 91 -16.77 -6.53 -19.15
CA GLY A 91 -18.04 -5.93 -19.52
C GLY A 91 -18.65 -5.23 -18.31
N THR A 92 -19.10 -3.99 -18.49
CA THR A 92 -19.54 -3.00 -17.47
C THR A 92 -20.74 -3.39 -16.58
N LEU A 93 -21.06 -4.68 -16.43
CA LEU A 93 -22.14 -5.13 -15.55
C LEU A 93 -21.61 -5.25 -14.11
N SER A 94 -21.95 -4.23 -13.32
CA SER A 94 -21.98 -4.27 -11.87
C SER A 94 -22.93 -5.38 -11.40
N GLY A 95 -22.36 -6.55 -11.15
CA GLY A 95 -23.01 -7.62 -10.41
C GLY A 95 -21.97 -8.27 -9.52
N SER A 96 -22.25 -8.38 -8.23
CA SER A 96 -21.46 -9.08 -7.21
C SER A 96 -21.27 -10.58 -7.47
N GLY A 97 -21.65 -11.09 -8.65
CA GLY A 97 -21.75 -12.51 -8.98
C GLY A 97 -20.73 -13.06 -9.98
N LYS A 98 -19.89 -12.24 -10.63
CA LYS A 98 -18.75 -12.76 -11.41
C LYS A 98 -17.48 -12.78 -10.55
N PRO A 99 -16.70 -13.88 -10.53
CA PRO A 99 -15.41 -13.90 -9.85
C PRO A 99 -14.55 -12.77 -10.38
N ARG A 100 -13.96 -11.98 -9.48
CA ARG A 100 -12.95 -11.00 -9.84
C ARG A 100 -11.77 -11.77 -10.47
N GLY A 101 -11.20 -11.23 -11.56
CA GLY A 101 -10.00 -11.81 -12.15
C GLY A 101 -8.83 -11.72 -11.16
N ALA A 102 -7.89 -12.67 -11.22
CA ALA A 102 -6.76 -12.75 -10.29
C ALA A 102 -5.95 -11.44 -10.21
N THR A 103 -5.80 -10.73 -11.34
CA THR A 103 -5.16 -9.40 -11.38
C THR A 103 -5.95 -8.35 -10.63
N ARG A 104 -7.28 -8.30 -10.80
CA ARG A 104 -8.13 -7.35 -10.08
C ARG A 104 -8.08 -7.58 -8.57
N ASP A 105 -8.05 -8.84 -8.14
CA ASP A 105 -7.89 -9.19 -6.73
C ASP A 105 -6.51 -8.78 -6.20
N ALA A 106 -5.44 -9.03 -6.96
CA ALA A 106 -4.09 -8.60 -6.61
C ALA A 106 -3.99 -7.08 -6.44
N VAL A 107 -4.53 -6.30 -7.38
CA VAL A 107 -4.52 -4.83 -7.32
C VAL A 107 -5.34 -4.33 -6.14
N THR A 108 -6.50 -4.93 -5.87
CA THR A 108 -7.34 -4.56 -4.71
C THR A 108 -6.61 -4.86 -3.40
N ILE A 109 -6.00 -6.04 -3.28
CA ILE A 109 -5.20 -6.42 -2.10
C ILE A 109 -4.03 -5.46 -1.91
N PHE A 110 -3.38 -5.07 -3.00
CA PHE A 110 -2.28 -4.11 -2.96
C PHE A 110 -2.78 -2.76 -2.43
N ASP A 111 -3.86 -2.24 -3.00
CA ASP A 111 -4.40 -0.93 -2.63
C ASP A 111 -4.91 -0.87 -1.19
N GLU A 112 -5.52 -1.95 -0.70
CA GLU A 112 -6.10 -2.00 0.64
C GLU A 112 -5.08 -2.39 1.72
N ASN A 113 -4.17 -3.33 1.45
CA ASN A 113 -3.42 -4.03 2.50
C ASN A 113 -1.92 -4.18 2.21
N ALA A 114 -1.35 -3.41 1.28
CA ALA A 114 0.08 -3.48 1.01
C ALA A 114 0.96 -2.78 2.04
N ALA A 115 2.16 -3.31 2.17
CA ALA A 115 3.33 -2.57 2.63
C ALA A 115 4.43 -2.69 1.55
N LEU A 116 5.41 -1.80 1.61
CA LEU A 116 6.58 -1.82 0.74
C LEU A 116 7.79 -2.05 1.64
N LEU A 117 8.49 -3.16 1.42
CA LEU A 117 9.78 -3.41 2.06
C LEU A 117 10.86 -2.95 1.09
N VAL A 118 11.39 -1.76 1.33
CA VAL A 118 12.49 -1.21 0.56
C VAL A 118 13.79 -1.75 1.15
N VAL A 119 14.58 -2.45 0.35
CA VAL A 119 15.85 -3.04 0.75
C VAL A 119 16.99 -2.46 -0.06
N ARG A 120 18.16 -2.29 0.56
CA ARG A 120 19.38 -1.93 -0.16
C ARG A 120 19.67 -2.97 -1.23
N GLU A 121 19.97 -2.51 -2.44
CA GLU A 121 20.46 -3.36 -3.52
C GLU A 121 21.77 -4.03 -3.10
N GLY A 122 21.84 -5.35 -3.25
CA GLY A 122 23.01 -6.14 -2.85
C GLY A 122 22.67 -7.33 -1.97
N ALA A 123 23.71 -8.03 -1.52
CA ALA A 123 23.58 -9.32 -0.83
C ALA A 123 23.13 -9.20 0.63
N THR A 124 23.38 -8.06 1.30
CA THR A 124 23.19 -7.90 2.75
C THR A 124 21.73 -8.07 3.18
N ALA A 125 20.77 -7.58 2.39
CA ALA A 125 19.34 -7.66 2.70
C ALA A 125 18.65 -8.93 2.16
N GLN A 126 19.33 -9.73 1.33
CA GLN A 126 18.74 -10.95 0.75
C GLN A 126 18.34 -12.00 1.79
N PRO A 127 19.15 -12.26 2.86
CA PRO A 127 18.73 -13.18 3.92
C PRO A 127 17.45 -12.73 4.64
N LEU A 128 17.22 -11.42 4.77
CA LEU A 128 16.00 -10.88 5.39
C LEU A 128 14.79 -11.15 4.50
N VAL A 129 14.90 -10.84 3.21
CA VAL A 129 13.85 -11.09 2.22
C VAL A 129 13.53 -12.58 2.13
N ALA A 130 14.55 -13.44 2.13
CA ALA A 130 14.40 -14.89 2.13
C ALA A 130 13.71 -15.39 3.41
N ALA A 131 14.10 -14.88 4.58
CA ALA A 131 13.49 -15.22 5.86
C ALA A 131 12.00 -14.85 5.88
N LEU A 132 11.64 -13.65 5.43
CA LEU A 132 10.23 -13.22 5.32
C LEU A 132 9.42 -14.10 4.36
N ARG A 133 9.94 -14.38 3.16
CA ARG A 133 9.30 -15.29 2.18
C ARG A 133 9.19 -16.73 2.67
N GLY A 134 10.10 -17.14 3.54
CA GLY A 134 10.12 -18.43 4.22
C GLY A 134 9.30 -18.48 5.50
N HIS A 135 8.68 -17.36 5.92
CA HIS A 135 7.99 -17.20 7.20
C HIS A 135 8.89 -17.58 8.40
N GLN A 136 10.18 -17.31 8.29
CA GLN A 136 11.19 -17.53 9.33
C GLN A 136 11.25 -16.30 10.25
N TRP A 137 10.18 -16.04 10.99
CA TRP A 137 9.96 -14.78 11.70
C TRP A 137 11.03 -14.45 12.74
N GLN A 138 11.51 -15.45 13.49
CA GLN A 138 12.64 -15.31 14.41
C GLN A 138 13.91 -14.85 13.67
N SER A 139 14.20 -15.42 12.49
CA SER A 139 15.34 -14.98 11.70
C SER A 139 15.15 -13.56 11.17
N ALA A 140 13.97 -13.24 10.64
CA ALA A 140 13.67 -11.95 10.06
C ALA A 140 13.67 -10.81 11.11
N PHE A 141 12.92 -10.96 12.21
CA PHE A 141 12.65 -9.85 13.13
C PHE A 141 13.54 -9.80 14.37
N VAL A 142 14.16 -10.94 14.74
CA VAL A 142 15.04 -11.03 15.92
C VAL A 142 16.51 -11.07 15.51
N GLN A 143 16.92 -12.10 14.75
CA GLN A 143 18.33 -12.29 14.39
C GLN A 143 18.84 -11.17 13.47
N GLN A 144 18.00 -10.71 12.54
CA GLN A 144 18.33 -9.68 11.56
C GLN A 144 17.78 -8.29 11.94
N ARG A 145 17.44 -8.09 13.23
CA ARG A 145 16.86 -6.84 13.74
C ARG A 145 17.63 -5.58 13.34
N ALA A 146 18.97 -5.65 13.35
CA ALA A 146 19.84 -4.52 13.04
C ALA A 146 19.79 -4.04 11.58
N LEU A 147 19.23 -4.86 10.67
CA LEU A 147 19.06 -4.47 9.26
C LEU A 147 17.93 -3.45 9.09
N PHE A 148 16.92 -3.46 9.96
CA PHE A 148 15.81 -2.51 9.88
C PHE A 148 16.28 -1.09 10.20
N GLY A 149 15.95 -0.14 9.32
CA GLY A 149 16.35 1.26 9.39
C GLY A 149 17.67 1.60 8.66
N ASN A 150 18.53 0.62 8.39
CA ASN A 150 19.84 0.85 7.73
C ASN A 150 19.95 0.18 6.35
N GLU A 151 19.40 -1.04 6.26
CA GLU A 151 19.44 -1.91 5.08
C GLU A 151 18.04 -2.23 4.56
N ALA A 152 17.02 -2.06 5.40
CA ALA A 152 15.63 -2.32 5.08
C ALA A 152 14.70 -1.32 5.78
N GLU A 153 13.77 -0.72 5.03
CA GLU A 153 12.73 0.16 5.55
C GLU A 153 11.35 -0.34 5.12
N VAL A 154 10.39 -0.30 6.04
CA VAL A 154 8.99 -0.66 5.75
C VAL A 154 8.17 0.61 5.60
N TRP A 155 7.52 0.75 4.45
CA TRP A 155 6.64 1.85 4.12
C TRP A 155 5.21 1.34 3.99
N LEU A 156 4.28 1.95 4.71
CA LEU A 156 2.87 1.57 4.64
C LEU A 156 2.21 2.21 3.42
N PHE A 157 1.44 1.41 2.68
CA PHE A 157 0.73 1.85 1.48
C PHE A 157 -0.78 1.56 1.57
N GLY A 158 -1.16 0.35 1.96
CA GLY A 158 -2.54 -0.08 2.00
C GLY A 158 -3.38 0.78 2.95
N HIS A 159 -4.39 1.47 2.44
CA HIS A 159 -5.17 2.42 3.25
C HIS A 159 -6.01 1.71 4.33
N ALA A 160 -6.56 0.52 4.04
CA ALA A 160 -7.26 -0.30 5.03
C ALA A 160 -6.31 -0.92 6.05
N LEU A 161 -5.05 -1.19 5.66
CA LEU A 161 -4.01 -1.59 6.61
C LEU A 161 -3.70 -0.46 7.61
N ILE A 162 -3.55 0.76 7.12
CA ILE A 162 -3.28 1.94 7.97
C ILE A 162 -4.48 2.20 8.89
N GLU A 163 -5.71 2.03 8.40
CA GLU A 163 -6.93 2.12 9.23
C GLU A 163 -6.90 1.15 10.42
N LYS A 164 -6.49 -0.12 10.21
CA LYS A 164 -6.36 -1.11 11.30
C LYS A 164 -5.35 -0.67 12.36
N LEU A 165 -4.33 0.11 12.00
CA LEU A 165 -3.29 0.58 12.92
C LEU A 165 -3.74 1.76 13.80
N VAL A 166 -4.93 2.34 13.55
CA VAL A 166 -5.54 3.32 14.48
C VAL A 166 -5.90 2.65 15.80
N ARG A 167 -6.28 1.36 15.78
CA ARG A 167 -6.49 0.52 16.95
C ARG A 167 -5.73 -0.80 16.76
N PRO A 168 -4.41 -0.78 16.94
CA PRO A 168 -3.54 -1.87 16.51
C PRO A 168 -3.81 -3.16 17.30
N TYR A 169 -3.71 -4.30 16.62
CA TYR A 169 -3.73 -5.62 17.23
C TYR A 169 -2.61 -6.48 16.66
N LYS A 170 -2.09 -7.43 17.45
CA LYS A 170 -0.86 -8.19 17.14
C LYS A 170 -0.88 -8.90 15.78
N ALA A 171 -2.04 -9.40 15.36
CA ALA A 171 -2.20 -10.23 14.16
C ALA A 171 -2.37 -9.44 12.84
N ILE A 172 -2.09 -8.13 12.79
CA ILE A 172 -2.13 -7.37 11.54
C ILE A 172 -0.98 -7.83 10.63
N THR A 173 -1.32 -8.32 9.44
CA THR A 173 -0.35 -8.79 8.44
C THR A 173 -0.58 -8.07 7.12
N ALA A 174 0.48 -7.45 6.58
CA ALA A 174 0.49 -6.79 5.28
C ALA A 174 0.84 -7.77 4.14
N HIS A 175 0.41 -7.43 2.93
CA HIS A 175 0.89 -8.07 1.70
C HIS A 175 2.03 -7.22 1.13
N THR A 176 3.26 -7.65 1.32
CA THR A 176 4.41 -6.77 1.18
C THR A 176 5.11 -6.96 -0.15
N LEU A 177 5.23 -5.88 -0.93
CA LEU A 177 6.09 -5.85 -2.10
C LEU A 177 7.53 -5.54 -1.66
N VAL A 178 8.49 -6.31 -2.15
CA VAL A 178 9.92 -6.05 -1.90
C VAL A 178 10.45 -5.17 -3.04
N VAL A 179 11.08 -4.06 -2.69
CA VAL A 179 11.63 -3.08 -3.64
C VAL A 179 13.13 -2.93 -3.38
N SER A 180 13.95 -3.19 -4.40
CA SER A 180 15.40 -2.97 -4.31
C SER A 180 15.73 -1.52 -4.61
N ALA A 181 16.41 -0.85 -3.68
CA ALA A 181 16.77 0.56 -3.78
C ALA A 181 18.28 0.78 -3.88
N PRO A 182 18.72 1.85 -4.55
CA PRO A 182 20.13 2.18 -4.67
C PRO A 182 20.77 2.50 -3.31
N ASP A 183 22.10 2.45 -3.23
CA ASP A 183 22.83 2.59 -1.97
C ASP A 183 22.59 3.90 -1.23
N ASP A 184 22.43 5.00 -1.95
CA ASP A 184 22.21 6.31 -1.38
C ASP A 184 20.78 6.52 -0.85
N PHE A 185 19.84 5.63 -1.19
CA PHE A 185 18.43 5.69 -0.75
C PHE A 185 18.30 5.97 0.74
N PHE A 186 19.01 5.21 1.57
CA PHE A 186 18.89 5.28 3.04
C PHE A 186 19.44 6.58 3.64
N SER A 187 20.22 7.34 2.87
CA SER A 187 20.73 8.67 3.26
C SER A 187 19.82 9.83 2.86
N TRP A 188 18.85 9.59 1.97
CA TRP A 188 17.94 10.62 1.48
C TRP A 188 16.92 11.04 2.55
N SER A 189 16.36 12.24 2.37
CA SER A 189 15.20 12.68 3.16
C SER A 189 13.94 11.86 2.83
N ASP A 190 13.01 11.76 3.78
CA ASP A 190 11.74 11.02 3.61
C ASP A 190 10.93 11.46 2.39
N ALA A 191 10.97 12.74 2.03
CA ALA A 191 10.27 13.26 0.85
C ALA A 191 10.88 12.70 -0.44
N VAL A 192 12.22 12.66 -0.52
CA VAL A 192 12.93 12.12 -1.69
C VAL A 192 12.74 10.61 -1.77
N LYS A 193 12.84 9.89 -0.63
CA LYS A 193 12.56 8.45 -0.55
C LYS A 193 11.15 8.14 -1.06
N ARG A 194 10.14 8.88 -0.59
CA ARG A 194 8.74 8.67 -0.98
C ARG A 194 8.52 8.88 -2.47
N ASN A 195 9.05 9.95 -3.04
CA ASN A 195 8.92 10.21 -4.48
C ASN A 195 9.59 9.10 -5.31
N TRP A 196 10.78 8.66 -4.92
CA TRP A 196 11.46 7.57 -5.59
C TRP A 196 10.68 6.26 -5.49
N ILE A 197 10.17 5.92 -4.30
CA ILE A 197 9.32 4.73 -4.09
C ILE A 197 8.10 4.79 -5.00
N ASP A 198 7.41 5.93 -5.04
CA ASP A 198 6.19 6.10 -5.80
C ASP A 198 6.42 5.89 -7.30
N GLU A 199 7.43 6.55 -7.87
CA GLU A 199 7.78 6.39 -9.28
C GLU A 199 8.24 4.96 -9.59
N HIS A 200 9.12 4.40 -8.76
CA HIS A 200 9.68 3.08 -8.99
C HIS A 200 8.61 1.98 -8.93
N VAL A 201 7.73 2.01 -7.93
CA VAL A 201 6.64 1.05 -7.79
C VAL A 201 5.61 1.23 -8.91
N ALA A 202 5.29 2.47 -9.30
CA ALA A 202 4.41 2.73 -10.44
C ALA A 202 4.97 2.16 -11.75
N THR A 203 6.28 2.28 -11.98
CA THR A 203 6.97 1.67 -13.13
C THR A 203 6.94 0.15 -13.05
N LEU A 204 7.25 -0.44 -11.90
CA LEU A 204 7.21 -1.90 -11.70
C LEU A 204 5.82 -2.47 -12.01
N LEU A 205 4.76 -1.84 -11.47
CA LEU A 205 3.38 -2.24 -11.72
C LEU A 205 2.98 -2.05 -13.20
N ALA A 206 3.58 -1.10 -13.92
CA ALA A 206 3.36 -0.90 -15.35
C ALA A 206 4.02 -1.99 -16.20
N THR A 207 5.23 -2.43 -15.83
CA THR A 207 6.03 -3.38 -16.60
C THR A 207 5.69 -4.83 -16.28
N GLU A 208 5.44 -5.15 -15.01
CA GLU A 208 5.24 -6.52 -14.53
C GLU A 208 3.77 -6.81 -14.17
N GLY A 209 2.93 -5.78 -14.12
CA GLY A 209 1.57 -5.90 -13.60
C GLY A 209 1.54 -6.07 -12.08
N CYS A 210 0.41 -6.56 -11.56
CA CYS A 210 0.23 -6.85 -10.15
C CYS A 210 -0.24 -8.29 -9.97
N SER A 211 0.49 -9.06 -9.17
CA SER A 211 0.14 -10.44 -8.82
C SER A 211 0.33 -10.70 -7.33
N ILE A 212 -0.59 -11.45 -6.73
CA ILE A 212 -0.50 -11.88 -5.33
C ILE A 212 0.81 -12.66 -5.09
N GLY A 213 1.29 -13.41 -6.09
CA GLY A 213 2.51 -14.20 -5.97
C GLY A 213 3.81 -13.39 -5.78
N GLN A 214 3.78 -12.08 -6.09
CA GLN A 214 4.91 -11.17 -5.84
C GLN A 214 4.94 -10.68 -4.38
N LEU A 215 3.82 -10.80 -3.64
CA LEU A 215 3.66 -10.23 -2.31
C LEU A 215 4.06 -11.24 -1.23
N THR A 216 4.81 -10.74 -0.24
CA THR A 216 5.30 -11.52 0.90
C THR A 216 4.54 -11.11 2.17
N PRO A 217 4.02 -12.03 2.99
CA PRO A 217 3.36 -11.65 4.23
C PRO A 217 4.35 -10.98 5.20
N LEU A 218 3.91 -9.92 5.86
CA LEU A 218 4.66 -9.20 6.89
C LEU A 218 3.77 -8.93 8.10
N PRO A 219 3.95 -9.63 9.24
CA PRO A 219 3.33 -9.24 10.51
C PRO A 219 3.78 -7.83 10.88
N VAL A 220 2.88 -6.86 10.79
CA VAL A 220 3.22 -5.43 10.83
C VAL A 220 3.77 -5.02 12.19
N LEU A 221 3.15 -5.50 13.27
CA LEU A 221 3.63 -5.26 14.63
C LEU A 221 4.86 -6.13 14.99
N GLY A 222 5.31 -6.99 14.08
CA GLY A 222 6.58 -7.71 14.18
C GLY A 222 7.78 -6.92 13.66
N VAL A 223 7.57 -5.82 12.93
CA VAL A 223 8.67 -4.97 12.48
C VAL A 223 9.37 -4.35 13.70
N PRO A 224 10.71 -4.45 13.80
CA PRO A 224 11.45 -3.91 14.94
C PRO A 224 11.09 -2.47 15.33
N GLY A 225 10.67 -2.28 16.58
CA GLY A 225 10.33 -0.97 17.15
C GLY A 225 8.88 -0.52 16.92
N TRP A 226 8.05 -1.31 16.23
CA TRP A 226 6.66 -0.93 15.90
C TRP A 226 5.63 -1.39 16.94
N ALA A 227 6.05 -2.16 17.93
CA ALA A 227 5.25 -2.54 19.08
C ALA A 227 6.10 -2.50 20.35
N GLU A 228 5.42 -2.32 21.48
CA GLU A 228 6.04 -2.49 22.80
C GLU A 228 6.33 -3.97 23.07
N ASN A 229 7.32 -4.24 23.93
CA ASN A 229 7.65 -5.59 24.42
C ASN A 229 7.85 -6.64 23.31
N GLN A 230 8.58 -6.28 22.25
CA GLN A 230 9.01 -7.22 21.19
C GLN A 230 10.18 -8.11 21.64
N ASP A 231 9.95 -8.95 22.64
CA ASP A 231 10.89 -9.94 23.16
C ASP A 231 10.72 -11.33 22.50
N ASP A 232 11.45 -12.34 23.00
CA ASP A 232 11.38 -13.70 22.47
C ASP A 232 9.98 -14.32 22.60
N GLU A 233 9.23 -14.01 23.66
CA GLU A 233 7.87 -14.50 23.88
C GLU A 233 6.89 -13.87 22.87
N PHE A 234 7.07 -12.57 22.58
CA PHE A 234 6.30 -11.89 21.55
C PHE A 234 6.38 -12.61 20.20
N TYR A 235 7.60 -12.96 19.74
CA TYR A 235 7.81 -13.64 18.46
C TYR A 235 7.55 -15.16 18.51
N ALA A 236 7.50 -15.77 19.71
CA ALA A 236 7.15 -17.19 19.88
C ALA A 236 5.64 -17.48 19.69
N ASP A 237 4.80 -16.44 19.67
CA ASP A 237 3.36 -16.57 19.46
C ASP A 237 3.01 -17.05 18.05
N THR A 238 2.87 -18.37 17.91
CA THR A 238 2.54 -19.04 16.65
C THR A 238 1.12 -18.76 16.15
N SER A 239 0.25 -18.11 16.93
CA SER A 239 -1.06 -17.67 16.43
C SER A 239 -0.93 -16.49 15.45
N VAL A 240 0.14 -15.71 15.60
CA VAL A 240 0.52 -14.56 14.76
C VAL A 240 1.67 -14.92 13.83
N PHE A 241 2.79 -15.41 14.38
CA PHE A 241 4.02 -15.74 13.68
C PHE A 241 3.99 -17.18 13.18
N ARG A 242 3.04 -17.45 12.27
CA ARG A 242 2.81 -18.80 11.73
C ARG A 242 3.91 -19.21 10.76
N PRO A 243 4.55 -20.39 10.93
CA PRO A 243 5.51 -20.88 9.94
C PRO A 243 4.83 -21.11 8.59
N LYS A 244 5.63 -21.21 7.53
CA LYS A 244 5.12 -21.50 6.19
C LYS A 244 4.47 -22.88 6.21
N ARG A 245 3.26 -22.99 5.65
CA ARG A 245 2.60 -24.30 5.50
C ARG A 245 3.50 -25.18 4.63
N ALA A 246 3.82 -26.38 5.10
CA ALA A 246 4.38 -27.42 4.25
C ALA A 246 3.36 -27.72 3.15
N VAL A 247 3.83 -27.72 1.90
CA VAL A 247 3.04 -28.16 0.73
C VAL A 247 3.10 -29.67 0.65
#